data_AF-A0A6P8YRE1-F1
#
_entry.id   AF-A0A6P8YRE1-F1
#
_cell.length_a   1.000
_cell.length_b   1.000
_cell.length_c   1.000
_cell.angle_alpha   90.00
_cell.angle_beta   90.00
_cell.angle_gamma   90.00
#
_symmetry.space_group_name_H-M   'P 1'
#
loop_
_entity.id
_entity.type
_entity.pdbx_description
1 polymer ?
#
loop_
_entity_poly.entity_id
_entity_poly.type
_entity_poly.pdbx_seq_one_letter_code
_entity_poly.pdbx_strand_id
1 'polypeptide(L)' 'MSETHFDEYEHYNFDQDKLVNSGHSGKGRTKKEASEHTNHFDPSGHSRKIATKLQNTEANAKQANVAAAAAAAKKS' A
#
# COMPACT_ATOMS: atom_id res chain seq x y z
N MET A 1 28.14 -4.37 11.10
CA MET A 1 28.60 -4.64 9.73
C MET A 1 28.80 -3.28 9.08
N SER A 2 30.05 -2.84 8.88
CA SER A 2 30.34 -1.53 8.27
C SER A 2 30.14 -1.61 6.75
N GLU A 3 29.61 -0.54 6.14
CA GLU A 3 29.31 -0.43 4.71
C GLU A 3 30.52 -0.70 3.78
N THR A 4 31.75 -0.68 4.33
CA THR A 4 33.01 -0.91 3.61
C THR A 4 33.26 -2.34 3.16
N HIS A 5 32.41 -3.30 3.52
CA HIS A 5 32.59 -4.73 3.18
C HIS A 5 31.59 -5.24 2.12
N PHE A 6 30.65 -4.41 1.68
CA PHE A 6 29.68 -4.81 0.67
C PHE A 6 30.23 -4.47 -0.72
N ASP A 7 30.21 -5.46 -1.62
CA ASP A 7 30.53 -5.20 -3.02
C ASP A 7 29.34 -4.55 -3.74
N GLU A 8 29.59 -4.01 -4.93
CA GLU A 8 28.58 -3.28 -5.71
C GLU A 8 27.35 -4.14 -6.04
N TYR A 9 27.47 -5.47 -6.02
CA TYR A 9 26.40 -6.42 -6.27
C TYR A 9 25.59 -6.74 -5.01
N GLU A 10 26.19 -6.71 -3.83
CA GLU A 10 25.49 -6.89 -2.56
C GLU A 10 24.50 -5.74 -2.30
N HIS A 11 24.81 -4.50 -2.71
CA HIS A 11 23.91 -3.35 -2.59
C HIS A 11 22.62 -3.47 -3.41
N TYR A 12 22.68 -4.06 -4.61
CA TYR A 12 21.52 -4.20 -5.49
C TYR A 12 20.40 -5.03 -4.85
N ASN A 13 20.76 -6.09 -4.14
CA ASN A 13 19.79 -6.96 -3.48
C ASN A 13 19.08 -6.26 -2.30
N PHE A 14 19.80 -5.44 -1.54
CA PHE A 14 19.23 -4.71 -0.39
C PHE A 14 18.34 -3.54 -0.81
N ASP A 15 18.69 -2.82 -1.87
CA ASP A 15 17.88 -1.71 -2.36
C ASP A 15 16.57 -2.20 -3.00
N GLN A 16 16.62 -3.33 -3.71
CA GLN A 16 15.40 -3.94 -4.27
C GLN A 16 14.47 -4.47 -3.17
N ASP A 17 15.01 -5.10 -2.12
CA ASP A 17 14.20 -5.58 -0.99
C ASP A 17 13.51 -4.42 -0.24
N LYS A 18 14.17 -3.26 -0.11
CA LYS A 18 13.54 -2.05 0.46
C LYS A 18 12.34 -1.56 -0.36
N LEU A 19 12.37 -1.69 -1.68
CA LEU A 19 11.26 -1.29 -2.54
C LEU A 19 10.07 -2.24 -2.41
N VAL A 20 10.33 -3.55 -2.33
CA VAL A 20 9.30 -4.60 -2.24
C VAL A 20 8.68 -4.69 -0.84
N ASN A 21 9.48 -4.49 0.21
CA ASN A 21 9.07 -4.70 1.60
C ASN A 21 8.78 -3.39 2.36
N SER A 22 8.73 -2.23 1.68
CA SER A 22 8.38 -0.98 2.34
C SER A 22 6.94 -1.03 2.87
N GLY A 23 6.79 -1.10 4.19
CA GLY A 23 5.49 -1.27 4.87
C GLY A 23 4.44 -0.18 4.59
N HIS A 24 4.82 0.92 3.93
CA HIS A 24 3.92 2.01 3.53
C HIS A 24 3.36 1.85 2.10
N SER A 25 3.95 0.99 1.26
CA SER A 25 3.46 0.70 -0.09
C SER A 25 2.85 -0.70 -0.12
N GLY A 26 1.65 -0.84 0.46
CA GLY A 26 0.90 -2.12 0.51
C GLY A 26 0.51 -2.72 -0.86
N LYS A 27 1.08 -2.21 -1.96
CA LYS A 27 0.90 -2.73 -3.31
C LYS A 27 2.17 -2.74 -4.16
N GLY A 28 3.35 -2.50 -3.56
CA GLY A 28 4.64 -2.51 -4.26
C GLY A 28 4.74 -1.51 -5.41
N ARG A 29 3.92 -0.44 -5.39
CA ARG A 29 3.95 0.59 -6.44
C ARG A 29 4.97 1.65 -6.07
N THR A 30 5.72 2.10 -7.06
CA THR A 30 6.52 3.32 -6.95
C THR A 30 5.59 4.53 -6.79
N LYS A 31 6.11 5.63 -6.21
CA LYS A 31 5.35 6.89 -6.08
C LYS A 31 4.83 7.40 -7.44
N LYS A 32 5.61 7.16 -8.51
CA LYS A 32 5.26 7.50 -9.89
C LYS A 32 4.04 6.70 -10.37
N GLU A 33 4.09 5.38 -10.26
CA GLU A 33 2.97 4.51 -10.67
C GLU A 33 1.70 4.79 -9.85
N ALA A 34 1.84 5.11 -8.57
CA ALA A 34 0.70 5.53 -7.74
C ALA A 34 0.06 6.83 -8.24
N SER A 35 0.86 7.78 -8.72
CA SER A 35 0.38 9.06 -9.27
C SER A 35 -0.26 8.90 -10.65
N GLU A 36 0.27 8.01 -11.48
CA GLU A 36 -0.28 7.72 -12.81
C GLU A 36 -1.58 6.93 -12.67
N HIS A 37 -1.64 5.91 -11.81
CA HIS A 37 -2.85 5.10 -11.64
C HIS A 37 -3.96 5.74 -10.79
N THR A 38 -3.85 7.02 -10.44
CA THR A 38 -4.91 7.76 -9.72
C THR A 38 -5.40 8.96 -10.54
N ASN A 39 -6.70 9.23 -10.48
CA ASN A 39 -7.28 10.49 -10.99
C ASN A 39 -7.09 10.84 -12.49
N HIS A 40 -7.02 9.87 -13.41
CA HIS A 40 -7.23 10.16 -14.84
C HIS A 40 -8.64 10.72 -15.14
N PHE A 41 -8.70 11.72 -16.03
CA PHE A 41 -9.94 12.31 -16.53
C PHE A 41 -10.56 11.36 -17.57
N ASP A 42 -11.61 10.67 -17.17
CA ASP A 42 -12.49 9.89 -18.05
C ASP A 42 -13.91 10.41 -17.80
N PRO A 43 -14.61 10.91 -18.85
CA PRO A 43 -15.95 11.50 -18.72
C PRO A 43 -16.98 10.55 -18.09
N SER A 44 -16.78 9.23 -18.19
CA SER A 44 -17.60 8.20 -17.51
C SER A 44 -16.90 7.57 -16.29
N GLY A 45 -15.57 7.72 -16.23
CA GLY A 45 -14.74 7.15 -15.18
C GLY A 45 -14.77 7.93 -13.87
N HIS A 46 -15.15 9.21 -13.89
CA HIS A 46 -15.31 9.99 -12.66
C HIS A 46 -16.39 9.40 -11.75
N SER A 47 -17.58 9.13 -12.29
CA SER A 47 -18.69 8.53 -11.55
C SER A 47 -18.37 7.11 -11.06
N ARG A 48 -17.75 6.27 -11.91
CA ARG A 48 -17.28 4.92 -11.51
C ARG A 48 -16.27 4.99 -10.37
N LYS A 49 -15.30 5.91 -10.45
CA LYS A 49 -14.27 6.11 -9.43
C LYS A 49 -14.86 6.59 -8.11
N ILE A 50 -15.84 7.49 -8.14
CA ILE A 50 -16.56 7.92 -6.93
C ILE A 50 -17.27 6.73 -6.30
N ALA A 51 -18.04 5.96 -7.08
CA ALA A 51 -18.76 4.79 -6.57
C ALA A 51 -17.79 3.78 -5.93
N THR A 52 -16.67 3.46 -6.58
CA THR A 52 -15.65 2.56 -6.04
C THR A 52 -14.99 3.11 -4.77
N LYS A 53 -14.71 4.42 -4.69
CA LYS A 53 -14.16 5.04 -3.47
C LYS A 53 -15.14 4.93 -2.29
N LEU A 54 -16.43 5.16 -2.52
CA LEU A 54 -17.47 5.02 -1.50
C LEU A 54 -17.54 3.57 -1.00
N GLN A 55 -17.64 2.60 -1.91
CA GLN A 55 -17.67 1.17 -1.57
C GLN A 55 -16.43 0.72 -0.79
N ASN A 56 -15.23 1.13 -1.21
CA ASN A 56 -13.99 0.78 -0.51
C ASN A 56 -13.91 1.42 0.87
N THR A 57 -14.38 2.66 1.02
CA THR A 57 -14.41 3.35 2.32
C THR A 57 -15.30 2.60 3.31
N GLU A 58 -16.49 2.19 2.89
CA GLU A 58 -17.39 1.38 3.70
C GLU A 58 -16.80 0.01 4.05
N ALA A 59 -16.19 -0.68 3.06
CA ALA A 59 -15.56 -1.97 3.29
C ALA A 59 -14.40 -1.88 4.30
N ASN A 60 -13.54 -0.87 4.15
CA ASN A 60 -12.43 -0.62 5.07
C ASN A 60 -12.91 -0.28 6.48
N ALA A 61 -13.96 0.53 6.61
CA ALA A 61 -14.57 0.85 7.91
C ALA A 61 -15.14 -0.40 8.59
N LYS A 62 -15.85 -1.27 7.85
CA LYS A 62 -16.34 -2.55 8.36
C LYS A 62 -15.20 -3.47 8.80
N GLN A 63 -14.15 -3.59 7.99
CA GLN A 63 -12.98 -4.40 8.33
C GLN A 63 -12.26 -3.86 9.58
N ALA A 64 -12.11 -2.54 9.70
CA ALA A 64 -11.53 -1.90 10.89
C ALA A 64 -12.34 -2.20 12.15
N ASN A 65 -13.68 -2.14 12.07
CA ASN A 65 -14.56 -2.48 13.18
C ASN A 65 -14.49 -3.97 13.56
N VAL A 66 -14.43 -4.87 12.57
CA VAL A 66 -14.25 -6.31 12.81
C VAL A 66 -12.89 -6.58 13.45
N ALA A 67 -11.82 -5.93 12.97
CA ALA A 67 -10.48 -6.05 13.55
C ALA A 67 -10.44 -5.51 14.99
N ALA A 68 -11.10 -4.38 15.27
CA ALA A 68 -11.21 -3.83 16.61
C ALA A 68 -11.99 -4.76 17.56
N ALA A 69 -13.09 -5.35 17.10
CA ALA A 69 -13.85 -6.34 17.86
C ALA A 69 -13.03 -7.62 18.15
N ALA A 70 -12.29 -8.12 17.16
CA ALA A 70 -11.41 -9.28 17.33
C ALA A 70 -10.24 -8.98 18.31
N ALA A 71 -9.70 -7.76 18.28
CA ALA A 71 -8.68 -7.33 19.22
C ALA A 71 -9.21 -7.21 20.66
N ALA A 72 -10.44 -6.74 20.83
CA ALA A 72 -11.10 -6.68 22.14
C ALA A 72 -11.35 -8.08 22.74
N ALA A 73 -11.78 -9.05 21.91
CA ALA A 73 -12.00 -10.43 22.34
C ALA A 73 -10.72 -11.20 22.72
N LYS A 74 -9.55 -10.81 22.18
CA LYS A 74 -8.25 -11.37 22.56
C LYS A 74 -7.69 -10.82 23.88
N LYS A 75 -8.28 -9.73 24.41
CA LYS A 75 -7.81 -9.03 25.61
C LYS A 75 -8.63 -9.39 26.86
N SER A 76 -9.76 -10.07 26.70
CA SER A 76 -10.58 -10.68 27.77
C SER A 76 -10.16 -12.12 28.02
#